data_AF-A0A8T4D2Q9-F1
#
_entry.id   AF-A0A8T4D2Q9-F1
#
_cell.length_a   1.000
_cell.length_b   1.000
_cell.length_c   1.000
_cell.angle_alpha   90.00
_cell.angle_beta   90.00
_cell.angle_gamma   90.00
#
_symmetry.space_group_name_H-M   'P 1'
#
loop_
_entity.id
_entity.type
_entity.pdbx_description
1 polymer ?
#
loop_
_entity_poly.entity_id
_entity_poly.type
_entity_poly.pdbx_seq_one_letter_code
_entity_poly.pdbx_strand_id
1 'polypeptide(L)' 'YRQADNIFLFNFTNEHDLDVVSRAARVDAETVRSIARDLPPHHCLTLGRVVRDFPIVARVRALDMKTMGETRLFFKNIN' A
#
# COMPACT_ATOMS: atom_id res chain seq x y z
N TYR A 1 11.56 -15.08 9.45
CA TYR A 1 10.19 -15.56 9.75
C TYR A 1 9.26 -14.84 8.78
N ARG A 2 8.73 -15.52 7.76
CA ARG A 2 7.85 -14.94 6.72
C ARG A 2 6.41 -14.99 7.23
N GLN A 3 5.76 -13.84 7.41
CA GLN A 3 4.46 -13.77 8.11
C GLN A 3 3.27 -13.43 7.20
N ALA A 4 3.49 -12.97 5.96
CA ALA A 4 2.41 -12.55 5.07
C ALA A 4 2.51 -13.18 3.68
N ASP A 5 1.46 -13.89 3.26
CA ASP A 5 1.36 -14.43 1.89
C ASP A 5 1.00 -13.36 0.85
N ASN A 6 0.32 -12.29 1.28
CA ASN A 6 -0.11 -11.17 0.44
C ASN A 6 0.06 -9.85 1.21
N ILE A 7 0.58 -8.83 0.53
CA ILE A 7 0.81 -7.49 1.09
C ILE A 7 0.19 -6.46 0.17
N PHE A 8 -0.54 -5.51 0.76
CA PHE A 8 -1.13 -4.37 0.09
C PHE A 8 -0.59 -3.08 0.72
N LEU A 9 0.28 -2.38 -0.01
CA LEU A 9 0.92 -1.15 0.45
C LEU A 9 0.14 0.06 -0.05
N PHE A 10 -0.40 0.84 0.87
CA PHE A 10 -1.10 2.09 0.59
C PHE A 10 -0.27 3.25 1.12
N ASN A 11 0.09 4.19 0.25
CA ASN A 11 0.70 5.46 0.65
C ASN A 11 1.90 5.33 1.63
N PHE A 12 2.78 4.35 1.40
CA PHE A 12 3.95 4.11 2.25
C PHE A 12 5.18 4.81 1.67
N THR A 13 5.61 5.89 2.32
CA THR A 13 6.80 6.66 1.93
C THR A 13 7.98 6.51 2.90
N ASN A 14 7.78 5.83 4.03
CA ASN A 14 8.82 5.61 5.03
C ASN A 14 9.70 4.41 4.65
N GLU A 15 10.99 4.67 4.41
CA GLU A 15 11.95 3.64 4.01
C GLU A 15 12.18 2.57 5.08
N HIS A 16 12.10 2.94 6.37
CA HIS A 16 12.29 2.00 7.46
C HIS A 16 11.19 0.94 7.48
N ASP A 17 9.96 1.35 7.20
CA ASP A 17 8.82 0.44 7.19
C ASP A 17 8.84 -0.45 5.95
N LEU A 18 9.33 0.05 4.81
CA LEU A 18 9.53 -0.76 3.61
C LEU A 18 10.56 -1.88 3.83
N ASP A 19 11.60 -1.64 4.62
CA ASP A 19 12.57 -2.68 5.02
C ASP A 19 11.89 -3.78 5.86
N VAL A 20 11.07 -3.41 6.84
CA VAL A 20 10.30 -4.36 7.64
C VAL A 20 9.34 -5.17 6.77
N VAL A 21 8.63 -4.50 5.84
CA VAL A 21 7.71 -5.13 4.90
C VAL A 21 8.44 -6.09 3.97
N SER A 22 9.62 -5.71 3.45
CA SER A 22 10.42 -6.56 2.55
C SER A 22 10.81 -7.88 3.22
N ARG A 23 11.12 -7.87 4.52
CA ARG A 23 11.41 -9.06 5.31
C ARG A 23 10.20 -9.97 5.49
N ALA A 24 8.99 -9.40 5.46
CA ALA A 24 7.74 -10.15 5.51
C ALA A 24 7.30 -10.64 4.11
N ALA A 25 7.73 -9.96 3.03
CA ALA A 25 7.38 -10.23 1.65
C ALA A 25 8.29 -11.29 0.99
N ARG A 26 7.92 -11.69 -0.24
CA ARG A 26 8.80 -12.48 -1.13
C ARG A 26 9.64 -11.61 -2.07
N VAL A 27 9.39 -10.30 -2.10
CA VAL A 27 10.02 -9.33 -3.01
C VAL A 27 11.13 -8.57 -2.28
N ASP A 28 12.21 -8.28 -2.98
CA ASP A 28 13.38 -7.58 -2.44
C ASP A 28 13.08 -6.12 -2.03
N ALA A 29 13.75 -5.64 -0.99
CA ALA A 29 13.56 -4.31 -0.41
C ALA A 29 13.85 -3.16 -1.39
N GLU A 30 14.82 -3.32 -2.28
CA GLU A 30 15.16 -2.33 -3.31
C GLU A 30 14.04 -2.20 -4.34
N THR A 31 13.48 -3.33 -4.77
CA THR A 31 12.36 -3.37 -5.72
C THR A 31 11.12 -2.70 -5.13
N VAL A 32 10.77 -3.05 -3.88
CA VAL A 32 9.62 -2.43 -3.20
C VAL A 32 9.82 -0.92 -3.04
N ARG A 33 11.04 -0.47 -2.69
CA ARG A 33 11.37 0.96 -2.56
C ARG A 33 11.25 1.72 -3.88
N SER A 34 11.77 1.17 -4.97
CA SER A 34 11.68 1.82 -6.28
C SER A 34 10.23 2.05 -6.68
N ILE A 35 9.38 1.03 -6.54
CA ILE A 35 7.97 1.13 -6.97
C ILE A 35 7.15 1.99 -6.00
N ALA A 36 7.41 1.90 -4.69
CA ALA A 36 6.69 2.68 -3.69
C ALA A 36 6.96 4.19 -3.80
N ARG A 37 8.18 4.59 -4.18
CA ARG A 37 8.55 6.00 -4.41
C ARG A 37 7.81 6.61 -5.61
N ASP A 38 7.60 5.83 -6.66
CA ASP A 38 6.91 6.26 -7.87
C ASP A 38 5.39 6.06 -7.79
N LEU A 39 4.88 5.56 -6.66
CA LEU A 39 3.47 5.23 -6.50
C LEU A 39 2.62 6.52 -6.48
N PRO A 40 1.72 6.72 -7.45
CA PRO A 40 0.87 7.91 -7.45
C PRO A 40 -0.14 7.85 -6.30
N PRO A 41 -0.66 9.02 -5.84
CA PRO A 41 -1.70 9.05 -4.83
C PRO A 41 -2.91 8.20 -5.26
N HIS A 42 -3.62 7.63 -4.28
CA HIS A 42 -4.75 6.71 -4.48
C HIS A 42 -4.42 5.41 -5.23
N HIS A 43 -3.15 4.99 -5.26
CA HIS A 43 -2.75 3.68 -5.75
C HIS A 43 -2.19 2.83 -4.61
N CYS A 44 -2.24 1.51 -4.83
CA CYS A 44 -1.74 0.51 -3.91
C CYS A 44 -0.78 -0.42 -4.65
N LEU A 45 0.37 -0.71 -4.04
CA LEU A 45 1.28 -1.74 -4.50
C LEU A 45 0.88 -3.08 -3.86
N THR A 46 0.54 -4.05 -4.71
CA THR A 46 0.17 -5.40 -4.31
C THR A 46 1.33 -6.35 -4.54
N LEU A 47 1.68 -7.15 -3.53
CA LEU A 47 2.78 -8.10 -3.53
C LEU A 47 2.33 -9.47 -2.99
N GLY A 48 2.99 -10.55 -3.43
CA GLY A 48 2.77 -11.90 -2.93
C GLY A 48 1.91 -12.77 -3.85
N ARG A 49 1.28 -13.81 -3.27
CA ARG A 49 0.63 -14.87 -4.06
C ARG A 49 -0.55 -14.39 -4.88
N VAL A 50 -1.28 -13.39 -4.41
CA VAL A 50 -2.43 -12.77 -5.08
C VAL A 50 -2.08 -12.22 -6.47
N VAL A 51 -0.81 -11.85 -6.67
CA VAL A 51 -0.26 -11.35 -7.94
C VAL A 51 0.80 -12.28 -8.52
N ARG A 52 0.85 -13.54 -8.08
CA ARG A 52 1.84 -14.55 -8.49
C ARG A 52 3.29 -14.06 -8.33
N ASP A 53 3.55 -13.34 -7.24
CA ASP A 53 4.84 -12.73 -6.92
C ASP A 53 5.33 -11.66 -7.92
N PHE A 54 4.46 -11.22 -8.85
CA PHE A 54 4.74 -10.09 -9.72
C PHE A 54 4.14 -8.81 -9.12
N PRO A 55 4.91 -7.74 -8.88
CA PRO A 55 4.37 -6.53 -8.28
C PRO A 55 3.33 -5.86 -9.19
N ILE A 56 2.13 -5.59 -8.66
CA ILE A 56 1.07 -4.90 -9.40
C ILE A 56 0.69 -3.61 -8.68
N VAL A 57 0.66 -2.51 -9.43
CA VAL A 57 0.12 -1.23 -8.98
C VAL A 57 -1.36 -1.16 -9.36
N ALA A 58 -2.24 -1.13 -8.37
CA ALA A 58 -3.67 -1.04 -8.55
C ALA A 58 -4.20 0.33 -8.11
N ARG A 59 -5.06 0.94 -8.93
CA ARG A 59 -5.80 2.14 -8.53
C ARG A 59 -6.87 1.76 -7.51
N VAL A 60 -6.85 2.42 -6.36
CA VAL A 60 -7.81 2.20 -5.28
C VAL A 60 -9.00 3.11 -5.52
N ARG A 61 -10.19 2.52 -5.71
CA ARG A 61 -11.43 3.30 -5.82
C ARG A 61 -11.85 3.79 -4.43
N ALA A 62 -12.22 5.06 -4.35
CA ALA A 62 -12.88 5.58 -3.16
C ALA A 62 -14.19 4.81 -2.91
N LEU A 63 -14.43 4.44 -1.66
CA LEU A 63 -15.65 3.77 -1.27
C LEU A 63 -16.76 4.81 -1.15
N ASP A 64 -17.80 4.70 -1.98
CA ASP A 64 -18.99 5.57 -1.94
C ASP A 64 -19.97 5.12 -0.83
N MET A 65 -19.43 4.95 0.38
CA MET A 65 -20.21 4.54 1.54
C MET A 65 -19.73 5.31 2.76
N LYS A 66 -20.69 5.69 3.61
CA LYS A 66 -20.40 6.35 4.87
C LYS A 66 -19.68 5.37 5.81
N THR A 67 -18.36 5.48 5.91
CA THR A 67 -17.59 4.73 6.91
C THR A 67 -17.95 5.25 8.29
N MET A 68 -18.29 4.36 9.23
CA MET A 68 -18.70 4.72 10.61
C MET A 68 -17.59 5.41 11.44
N GLY A 69 -16.40 5.59 10.87
CA GLY A 69 -15.25 6.28 11.45
C GLY A 69 -15.13 7.76 11.08
N GLU A 70 -16.24 8.46 10.81
CA GLU A 70 -16.22 9.92 10.68
C GLU A 70 -15.70 10.54 11.98
N THR A 71 -14.44 10.98 11.99
CA THR A 71 -13.92 11.79 13.10
C THR A 71 -14.47 13.21 12.95
N ARG A 72 -14.67 13.90 14.09
CA ARG A 72 -15.22 15.27 14.14
C ARG A 72 -14.43 16.31 13.31
N LEU A 73 -13.25 15.94 12.80
CA LEU A 73 -12.32 16.76 12.02
C LEU A 73 -12.01 16.14 10.66
N PHE A 74 -12.87 15.26 10.13
CA PHE A 74 -12.71 14.80 8.75
C PHE A 74 -12.99 15.98 7.82
N PHE A 75 -11.97 16.44 7.10
CA PHE A 75 -11.96 17.64 6.27
C PHE A 75 -13.26 17.81 5.47
N LYS A 76 -14.15 18.68 5.95
CA LYS A 76 -15.25 19.22 5.16
C LYS A 76 -14.74 20.48 4.47
N ASN A 77 -14.73 20.43 3.14
CA ASN A 77 -14.43 21.48 2.16
C ASN A 77 -13.00 21.51 1.60
N ILE A 78 -12.89 21.09 0.33
CA ILE A 78 -12.28 21.92 -0.70
C ILE A 78 -13.24 21.88 -1.91
N ASN A 79 -13.87 23.04 -2.17
CA ASN A 79 -14.74 23.46 -3.29
C ASN A 79 -15.32 22.43 -4.27
#